data_AF-A0A7M7NSM3-F1
#
_entry.id   AF-A0A7M7NSM3-F1
#
_cell.length_a   1.000
_cell.length_b   1.000
_cell.length_c   1.000
_cell.angle_alpha   90.00
_cell.angle_beta   90.00
_cell.angle_gamma   90.00
#
_symmetry.space_group_name_H-M   'P 1'
#
loop_
_entity.id
_entity.type
_entity.pdbx_description
1 polymer ?
#
loop_
_entity_poly.entity_id
_entity_poly.type
_entity_poly.pdbx_seq_one_letter_code
_entity_poly.pdbx_strand_id
1 'polypeptide(L)'
;MLPLKRKMDSARQSDNQIGLNVGGKIYLTTRDTLTRYPNSFFAIMLDSDIPSDRDAQGNYLIDRDSEIFRHVLNFMRCGELVLPRGFNEFDLLEREADFFSLEALEVALREAAGMSVGIAVGTGDTRSTYMMTREALMREKESFFIDMLDGGKPVPKDTQGNYVISRKNSLFHHVADYLVRGGILNDITSSELQQLRKEAKYFGLQILEQHIQSVECMINYRSIPTGDTFIHFFYSENGPCVAYSSKLLVGHRARLSIETLWKGYEIGNEVYICWRSGP
;
A
#
# COMPACT_ATOMS: atom_id res chain seq x y z
N MET A 1 69.77 -12.06 -0.05
CA MET A 1 68.87 -11.84 1.11
C MET A 1 67.74 -10.92 0.67
N LEU A 2 66.53 -11.47 0.51
CA LEU A 2 65.31 -10.69 0.29
C LEU A 2 64.64 -10.48 1.65
N PRO A 3 64.27 -9.25 2.04
CA PRO A 3 63.49 -9.05 3.26
C PRO A 3 62.01 -9.43 3.01
N LEU A 4 61.46 -10.14 3.97
CA LEU A 4 60.09 -10.65 3.99
C LEU A 4 59.06 -9.52 3.84
N LYS A 5 58.10 -9.75 2.93
CA LYS A 5 56.87 -8.98 2.73
C LYS A 5 56.12 -8.81 4.07
N ARG A 6 55.76 -7.57 4.38
CA ARG A 6 54.64 -7.21 5.27
C ARG A 6 53.41 -8.01 4.86
N LYS A 7 52.96 -8.95 5.68
CA LYS A 7 51.55 -9.37 5.70
C LYS A 7 50.80 -8.32 6.52
N MET A 8 49.96 -7.54 5.84
CA MET A 8 48.91 -6.78 6.49
C MET A 8 47.88 -7.81 6.95
N ASP A 9 47.73 -7.97 8.26
CA ASP A 9 46.66 -8.76 8.85
C ASP A 9 45.32 -8.04 8.59
N SER A 10 44.58 -8.48 7.58
CA SER A 10 43.23 -8.01 7.27
C SER A 10 42.16 -9.00 7.77
N ALA A 11 42.28 -9.47 9.02
CA ALA A 11 41.33 -10.41 9.60
C ALA A 11 40.83 -9.90 10.96
N ARG A 12 39.93 -8.92 10.93
CA ARG A 12 38.89 -8.72 11.94
C ARG A 12 37.56 -8.58 11.22
N GLN A 13 37.17 -9.64 10.51
CA GLN A 13 35.80 -9.76 10.01
C GLN A 13 34.98 -10.19 11.23
N SER A 14 34.02 -9.35 11.62
CA SER A 14 33.31 -9.42 12.90
C SER A 14 32.65 -10.78 13.14
N ASP A 15 33.06 -11.47 14.22
CA ASP A 15 32.56 -12.78 14.69
C ASP A 15 31.03 -12.87 14.93
N ASN A 16 30.29 -11.77 14.74
CA ASN A 16 28.83 -11.71 14.93
C ASN A 16 28.03 -11.61 13.62
N GLN A 17 28.67 -11.65 12.45
CA GLN A 17 27.96 -11.56 11.16
C GLN A 17 27.61 -12.94 10.59
N ILE A 18 26.36 -13.09 10.17
CA ILE A 18 25.82 -14.30 9.54
C ILE A 18 25.28 -13.94 8.16
N GLY A 19 25.74 -14.66 7.14
CA GLY A 19 25.23 -14.58 5.78
C GLY A 19 24.12 -15.61 5.52
N LEU A 20 23.04 -15.17 4.91
CA LEU A 20 21.92 -15.98 4.45
C LEU A 20 21.78 -15.81 2.94
N ASN A 21 21.63 -16.89 2.20
CA ASN A 21 21.30 -16.90 0.79
C ASN A 21 19.86 -17.37 0.63
N VAL A 22 18.95 -16.41 0.46
CA VAL A 22 17.51 -16.66 0.39
C VAL A 22 17.06 -16.54 -1.06
N GLY A 23 16.65 -17.65 -1.69
CA GLY A 23 16.20 -17.66 -3.08
C GLY A 23 17.21 -17.06 -4.07
N GLY A 24 18.51 -17.14 -3.78
CA GLY A 24 19.59 -16.55 -4.59
C GLY A 24 20.04 -15.14 -4.19
N LYS A 25 19.38 -14.50 -3.21
CA LYS A 25 19.74 -13.16 -2.71
C LYS A 25 20.48 -13.25 -1.39
N ILE A 26 21.63 -12.59 -1.31
CA ILE A 26 22.45 -12.59 -0.10
C ILE A 26 21.97 -11.51 0.88
N TYR A 27 21.63 -11.94 2.09
CA TYR A 27 21.34 -11.10 3.25
C TYR A 27 22.44 -11.27 4.29
N LEU A 28 22.95 -10.15 4.80
CA LEU A 28 23.88 -10.13 5.91
C LEU A 28 23.17 -9.62 7.17
N THR A 29 23.32 -10.34 8.26
CA THR A 29 22.70 -10.00 9.55
C THR A 29 23.56 -10.50 10.71
N THR A 30 23.04 -10.48 11.94
CA THR A 30 23.76 -10.96 13.14
C THR A 30 23.09 -12.17 13.79
N ARG A 31 23.85 -12.92 14.59
CA ARG A 31 23.28 -14.00 15.42
C ARG A 31 22.15 -13.47 16.29
N ASP A 32 22.37 -12.34 16.98
CA ASP A 32 21.38 -11.72 17.86
C ASP A 32 20.05 -11.40 17.16
N THR A 33 20.09 -11.03 15.88
CA THR A 33 18.87 -10.77 15.09
C THR A 33 18.11 -12.08 14.83
N LEU A 34 18.84 -13.12 14.43
CA LEU A 34 18.29 -14.42 14.07
C LEU A 34 17.81 -15.23 15.28
N THR A 35 18.38 -14.98 16.46
CA THR A 35 18.01 -15.63 17.72
C THR A 35 17.11 -14.77 18.60
N ARG A 36 16.65 -13.60 18.12
CA ARG A 36 15.74 -12.72 18.89
C ARG A 36 14.47 -13.46 19.34
N TYR A 37 13.95 -14.35 18.50
CA TYR A 37 12.79 -15.17 18.79
C TYR A 37 13.25 -16.62 19.02
N PRO A 38 13.32 -17.09 20.29
CA PRO A 38 14.04 -18.31 20.67
C PRO A 38 13.43 -19.61 20.15
N ASN A 39 12.20 -19.58 19.64
CA ASN A 39 11.52 -20.74 19.04
C ASN A 39 11.37 -20.65 17.52
N SER A 40 11.98 -19.63 16.90
CA SER A 40 11.92 -19.45 15.45
C SER A 40 12.81 -20.46 14.73
N PHE A 41 12.52 -20.68 13.45
CA PHE A 41 13.35 -21.49 12.54
C PHE A 41 14.84 -21.16 12.68
N PHE A 42 15.18 -19.87 12.71
CA PHE A 42 16.56 -19.41 12.77
C PHE A 42 17.23 -19.65 14.11
N ALA A 43 16.51 -19.48 15.22
CA ALA A 43 17.05 -19.80 16.54
C ALA A 43 17.37 -21.29 16.64
N ILE A 44 16.43 -22.13 16.20
CA ILE A 44 16.64 -23.58 16.15
C ILE A 44 17.82 -23.92 15.23
N MET A 45 17.85 -23.40 14.01
CA MET A 45 18.92 -23.63 13.03
C MET A 45 20.32 -23.26 13.57
N LEU A 46 20.44 -22.23 14.41
CA LEU A 46 21.71 -21.75 14.93
C LEU A 46 22.13 -22.34 16.28
N ASP A 47 21.18 -22.88 17.05
CA ASP A 47 21.41 -23.50 18.36
C ASP A 47 21.47 -25.04 18.29
N SER A 48 20.97 -25.64 17.22
CA SER A 48 20.99 -27.09 17.04
C SER A 48 22.11 -27.55 16.10
N ASP A 49 22.62 -28.77 16.30
CA ASP A 49 23.51 -29.49 15.37
C ASP A 49 22.76 -29.93 14.09
N ILE A 50 21.65 -29.27 13.72
CA ILE A 50 20.90 -29.59 12.50
C ILE A 50 21.77 -29.20 11.30
N PRO A 51 22.12 -30.16 10.44
CA PRO A 51 22.87 -29.87 9.22
C PRO A 51 22.09 -28.85 8.39
N SER A 52 22.72 -27.71 8.15
CA SER A 52 22.15 -26.64 7.33
C SER A 52 23.01 -26.47 6.09
N ASP A 53 22.36 -26.51 4.93
CA ASP A 53 23.04 -26.34 3.66
C ASP A 53 23.65 -24.94 3.55
N ARG A 54 24.84 -24.87 2.94
CA ARG A 54 25.55 -23.62 2.71
C ARG A 54 26.00 -23.51 1.27
N ASP A 55 26.04 -22.29 0.75
CA ASP A 55 26.65 -22.03 -0.55
C ASP A 55 28.18 -22.09 -0.47
N ALA A 56 28.84 -21.93 -1.63
CA ALA A 56 30.30 -21.95 -1.73
C ALA A 56 31.00 -20.84 -0.93
N GLN A 57 30.25 -19.81 -0.52
CA GLN A 57 30.73 -18.68 0.28
C GLN A 57 30.43 -18.86 1.78
N GLY A 58 29.79 -19.97 2.17
CA GLY A 58 29.48 -20.30 3.55
C GLY A 58 28.19 -19.67 4.09
N ASN A 59 27.38 -19.03 3.25
CA ASN A 59 26.08 -18.49 3.65
C ASN A 59 25.07 -19.62 3.78
N TYR A 60 24.19 -19.55 4.79
CA TYR A 60 23.11 -20.53 4.94
C TYR A 60 22.12 -20.43 3.78
N LEU A 61 21.84 -21.55 3.12
CA LEU A 61 20.89 -21.63 2.02
C LEU A 61 19.47 -21.74 2.55
N ILE A 62 18.59 -20.89 2.03
CA ILE A 62 17.16 -20.87 2.38
C ILE A 62 16.36 -20.78 1.07
N ASP A 63 15.64 -21.86 0.76
CA ASP A 63 14.84 -21.96 -0.46
C ASP A 63 13.47 -21.28 -0.29
N ARG A 64 13.49 -19.95 -0.12
CA ARG A 64 12.31 -19.09 0.11
C ARG A 64 12.34 -17.84 -0.76
N ASP A 65 11.20 -17.13 -0.79
CA ASP A 65 11.07 -15.88 -1.54
C ASP A 65 11.94 -14.77 -0.92
N SER A 66 12.91 -14.31 -1.70
CA SER A 66 13.86 -13.31 -1.23
C SER A 66 13.26 -11.92 -1.03
N GLU A 67 12.24 -11.54 -1.79
CA GLU A 67 11.63 -10.20 -1.71
C GLU A 67 10.73 -10.08 -0.49
N ILE A 68 9.96 -11.13 -0.18
CA ILE A 68 9.14 -11.21 1.03
C ILE A 68 10.02 -11.34 2.27
N PHE A 69 11.09 -12.14 2.21
CA PHE A 69 12.01 -12.35 3.34
C PHE A 69 12.60 -11.05 3.89
N ARG A 70 12.78 -10.02 3.06
CA ARG A 70 13.23 -8.69 3.52
C ARG A 70 12.34 -8.15 4.66
N HIS A 71 11.04 -8.37 4.58
CA HIS A 71 10.07 -7.91 5.58
C HIS A 71 10.18 -8.72 6.87
N VAL A 72 10.36 -10.04 6.76
CA VAL A 72 10.63 -10.94 7.89
C VAL A 72 11.91 -10.52 8.63
N LEU A 73 12.99 -10.28 7.89
CA LEU A 73 14.27 -9.87 8.48
C LEU A 73 14.18 -8.51 9.16
N ASN A 74 13.45 -7.56 8.57
CA ASN A 74 13.23 -6.25 9.21
C ASN A 74 12.39 -6.37 10.49
N PHE A 75 11.37 -7.23 10.50
CA PHE A 75 10.62 -7.54 11.72
C PHE A 75 11.56 -8.10 12.80
N MET A 76 12.44 -9.04 12.46
CA MET A 76 13.43 -9.57 13.42
C MET A 76 14.43 -8.52 13.94
N ARG A 77 14.73 -7.47 13.16
CA ARG A 77 15.63 -6.38 13.58
C ARG A 77 14.94 -5.37 14.49
N CYS A 78 13.70 -4.99 14.17
CA CYS A 78 13.00 -3.89 14.83
C CYS A 78 12.03 -4.36 15.92
N GLY A 79 11.48 -5.57 15.79
CA GLY A 79 10.41 -6.11 16.64
C GLY A 79 9.01 -5.60 16.29
N GLU A 80 8.89 -4.86 15.19
CA GLU A 80 7.65 -4.23 14.73
C GLU A 80 7.40 -4.52 13.25
N LEU A 81 6.12 -4.67 12.89
CA LEU A 81 5.70 -4.89 11.50
C LEU A 81 5.67 -3.56 10.74
N VAL A 82 6.75 -3.27 10.01
CA VAL A 82 6.87 -2.07 9.18
C VAL A 82 6.83 -2.46 7.71
N LEU A 83 5.71 -2.15 7.06
CA LEU A 83 5.48 -2.45 5.64
C LEU A 83 5.45 -1.18 4.79
N PRO A 84 5.92 -1.24 3.52
CA PRO A 84 5.77 -0.14 2.58
C PRO A 84 4.30 0.25 2.41
N ARG A 85 4.03 1.53 2.14
CA ARG A 85 2.68 1.98 1.80
C ARG A 85 2.20 1.25 0.54
N GLY A 86 1.00 0.68 0.60
CA GLY A 86 0.41 -0.07 -0.50
C GLY A 86 0.94 -1.49 -0.67
N PHE A 87 1.66 -2.02 0.34
CA PHE A 87 1.97 -3.45 0.39
C PHE A 87 0.69 -4.27 0.28
N ASN A 88 0.68 -5.25 -0.63
CA ASN A 88 -0.49 -6.06 -0.97
C ASN A 88 -0.18 -7.57 -1.00
N GLU A 89 1.01 -7.98 -0.56
CA GLU A 89 1.48 -9.37 -0.55
C GLU A 89 1.35 -10.01 0.85
N PHE A 90 0.27 -9.68 1.57
CA PHE A 90 0.04 -10.16 2.94
C PHE A 90 -0.02 -11.68 3.03
N ASP A 91 -0.70 -12.35 2.09
CA ASP A 91 -0.79 -13.81 2.05
C ASP A 91 0.59 -14.47 1.92
N LEU A 92 1.51 -13.85 1.15
CA LEU A 92 2.87 -14.36 1.01
C LEU A 92 3.67 -14.14 2.30
N LEU A 93 3.54 -12.95 2.91
CA LEU A 93 4.22 -12.66 4.17
C LEU A 93 3.72 -13.52 5.34
N GLU A 94 2.43 -13.86 5.37
CA GLU A 94 1.86 -14.81 6.34
C GLU A 94 2.44 -16.21 6.17
N ARG A 95 2.59 -16.69 4.93
CA ARG A 95 3.25 -17.98 4.64
C ARG A 95 4.72 -17.99 5.05
N GLU A 96 5.44 -16.87 4.91
CA GLU A 96 6.81 -16.79 5.41
C GLU A 96 6.85 -16.75 6.94
N ALA A 97 5.92 -16.05 7.60
CA ALA A 97 5.83 -16.02 9.07
C ALA A 97 5.64 -17.43 9.66
N ASP A 98 4.74 -18.22 9.05
CA ASP A 98 4.51 -19.64 9.38
C ASP A 98 5.77 -20.49 9.12
N PHE A 99 6.37 -20.38 7.93
CA PHE A 99 7.58 -21.12 7.57
C PHE A 99 8.74 -20.87 8.56
N PHE A 100 8.98 -19.61 8.93
CA PHE A 100 10.03 -19.25 9.87
C PHE A 100 9.63 -19.43 11.35
N SER A 101 8.42 -19.93 11.62
CA SER A 101 7.86 -20.13 12.96
C SER A 101 7.96 -18.87 13.82
N LEU A 102 7.57 -17.73 13.26
CA LEU A 102 7.60 -16.42 13.92
C LEU A 102 6.20 -16.04 14.42
N GLU A 103 5.78 -16.65 15.53
CA GLU A 103 4.46 -16.41 16.14
C GLU A 103 4.19 -14.92 16.41
N ALA A 104 5.21 -14.17 16.84
CA ALA A 104 5.07 -12.72 17.05
C ALA A 104 4.77 -11.95 15.76
N LEU A 105 5.30 -12.40 14.62
CA LEU A 105 5.00 -11.82 13.31
C LEU A 105 3.58 -12.21 12.88
N GLU A 106 3.15 -13.45 13.10
CA GLU A 106 1.78 -13.88 12.84
C GLU A 106 0.75 -13.06 13.64
N VAL A 107 1.02 -12.79 14.93
CA VAL A 107 0.18 -11.93 15.76
C VAL A 107 0.15 -10.51 15.20
N ALA A 108 1.31 -9.92 14.88
CA ALA A 108 1.39 -8.59 14.31
C ALA A 108 0.68 -8.51 12.95
N LEU A 109 0.78 -9.55 12.11
CA LEU A 109 0.06 -9.68 10.85
C LEU A 109 -1.44 -9.80 11.08
N ARG A 110 -1.89 -10.53 12.10
CA ARG A 110 -3.32 -10.66 12.45
C ARG A 110 -3.89 -9.35 12.97
N GLU A 111 -3.13 -8.60 13.77
CA GLU A 111 -3.49 -7.26 14.21
C GLU A 111 -3.57 -6.30 13.00
N ALA A 112 -2.63 -6.41 12.06
CA ALA A 112 -2.66 -5.68 10.79
C ALA A 112 -3.75 -6.17 9.82
N ALA A 113 -4.10 -7.45 9.82
CA ALA A 113 -5.13 -8.08 8.98
C ALA A 113 -6.54 -7.94 9.57
N GLY A 114 -6.66 -7.71 10.87
CA GLY A 114 -7.84 -7.09 11.49
C GLY A 114 -8.08 -5.68 10.94
N MET A 115 -7.09 -5.11 10.25
CA MET A 115 -7.24 -3.93 9.41
C MET A 115 -7.40 -4.23 7.93
N SER A 116 -7.51 -5.47 7.42
CA SER A 116 -7.79 -5.74 6.01
C SER A 116 -9.16 -6.37 5.83
N VAL A 117 -9.91 -5.90 4.85
CA VAL A 117 -11.30 -6.24 4.60
C VAL A 117 -11.47 -6.52 3.12
N GLY A 118 -11.93 -7.73 2.81
CA GLY A 118 -12.28 -8.12 1.44
C GLY A 118 -13.67 -7.63 1.07
N ILE A 119 -13.77 -6.92 -0.05
CA ILE A 119 -15.03 -6.45 -0.65
C ILE A 119 -15.20 -7.12 -2.01
N ALA A 120 -16.12 -8.06 -2.11
CA ALA A 120 -16.49 -8.72 -3.35
C ALA A 120 -17.66 -7.99 -4.02
N VAL A 121 -17.41 -7.35 -5.17
CA VAL A 121 -18.40 -6.55 -5.90
C VAL A 121 -18.70 -7.20 -7.25
N GLY A 122 -19.98 -7.38 -7.57
CA GLY A 122 -20.43 -7.97 -8.83
C GLY A 122 -21.45 -9.09 -8.68
N THR A 123 -21.96 -9.55 -9.82
CA THR A 123 -22.97 -10.61 -9.92
C THR A 123 -22.45 -11.75 -10.78
N GLY A 124 -22.60 -12.99 -10.30
CA GLY A 124 -22.13 -14.19 -11.02
C GLY A 124 -20.65 -14.08 -11.39
N ASP A 125 -20.36 -14.27 -12.68
CA ASP A 125 -19.00 -14.33 -13.23
C ASP A 125 -18.28 -12.97 -13.29
N THR A 126 -18.98 -11.86 -13.03
CA THR A 126 -18.41 -10.49 -13.07
C THR A 126 -17.90 -10.01 -11.71
N ARG A 127 -17.89 -10.90 -10.71
CA ARG A 127 -17.48 -10.58 -9.35
C ARG A 127 -15.96 -10.38 -9.28
N SER A 128 -15.53 -9.24 -8.74
CA SER A 128 -14.14 -9.00 -8.37
C SER A 128 -14.03 -8.74 -6.87
N THR A 129 -12.94 -9.21 -6.27
CA THR A 129 -12.65 -9.01 -4.86
C THR A 129 -11.57 -7.96 -4.70
N TYR A 130 -11.83 -6.98 -3.84
CA TYR A 130 -10.93 -5.89 -3.50
C TYR A 130 -10.51 -6.03 -2.05
N MET A 131 -9.22 -6.27 -1.80
CA MET A 131 -8.65 -6.27 -0.45
C MET A 131 -8.25 -4.85 -0.08
N MET A 132 -8.78 -4.35 1.03
CA MET A 132 -8.63 -2.95 1.42
C MET A 132 -8.43 -2.81 2.91
N THR A 133 -7.72 -1.77 3.36
CA THR A 133 -7.61 -1.57 4.81
C THR A 133 -8.92 -1.04 5.42
N ARG A 134 -9.17 -1.34 6.69
CA ARG A 134 -10.26 -0.77 7.49
C ARG A 134 -10.15 0.75 7.46
N GLU A 135 -8.94 1.30 7.63
CA GLU A 135 -8.68 2.74 7.49
C GLU A 135 -9.13 3.29 6.12
N ALA A 136 -8.85 2.59 5.01
CA ALA A 136 -9.26 3.02 3.67
C ALA A 136 -10.79 3.01 3.53
N LEU A 137 -11.46 1.96 4.02
CA LEU A 137 -12.92 1.87 4.05
C LEU A 137 -13.55 2.94 4.96
N MET A 138 -12.84 3.34 6.02
CA MET A 138 -13.25 4.40 6.94
C MET A 138 -12.89 5.82 6.46
N ARG A 139 -12.43 6.00 5.21
CA ARG A 139 -12.01 7.31 4.67
C ARG A 139 -13.08 8.39 4.83
N GLU A 140 -14.35 8.03 4.60
CA GLU A 140 -15.49 8.92 4.80
C GLU A 140 -16.37 8.38 5.93
N LYS A 141 -16.53 9.17 6.99
CA LYS A 141 -17.17 8.77 8.26
C LYS A 141 -18.66 8.43 8.13
N GLU A 142 -19.32 8.94 7.10
CA GLU A 142 -20.76 8.73 6.86
C GLU A 142 -21.01 7.85 5.62
N SER A 143 -20.04 6.97 5.30
CA SER A 143 -20.12 6.09 4.14
C SER A 143 -20.77 4.75 4.45
N PHE A 144 -21.28 4.11 3.38
CA PHE A 144 -21.78 2.74 3.38
C PHE A 144 -20.82 1.77 4.09
N PHE A 145 -19.52 1.96 3.93
CA PHE A 145 -18.51 1.04 4.44
C PHE A 145 -18.37 1.12 5.97
N ILE A 146 -18.59 2.29 6.58
CA ILE A 146 -18.66 2.42 8.04
C ILE A 146 -19.83 1.61 8.58
N ASP A 147 -21.04 1.88 8.06
CA ASP A 147 -22.26 1.18 8.50
C ASP A 147 -22.13 -0.34 8.30
N MET A 148 -21.50 -0.77 7.20
CA MET A 148 -21.21 -2.17 6.92
C MET A 148 -20.27 -2.78 7.96
N LEU A 149 -19.17 -2.10 8.30
CA LEU A 149 -18.17 -2.58 9.25
C LEU A 149 -18.67 -2.60 10.69
N ASP A 150 -19.52 -1.64 11.04
CA ASP A 150 -20.08 -1.50 12.40
C ASP A 150 -21.36 -2.34 12.58
N GLY A 151 -21.80 -3.03 11.53
CA GLY A 151 -23.00 -3.89 11.56
C GLY A 151 -24.32 -3.12 11.49
N GLY A 152 -24.28 -1.79 11.32
CA GLY A 152 -25.47 -0.96 11.07
C GLY A 152 -26.14 -1.26 9.73
N LYS A 153 -25.38 -1.80 8.77
CA LYS A 153 -25.90 -2.29 7.49
C LYS A 153 -25.56 -3.77 7.28
N PRO A 154 -26.54 -4.67 7.22
CA PRO A 154 -26.28 -6.09 7.00
C PRO A 154 -25.78 -6.30 5.56
N VAL A 155 -24.54 -6.80 5.43
CA VAL A 155 -23.95 -7.19 4.15
C VAL A 155 -23.51 -8.65 4.26
N PRO A 156 -23.94 -9.54 3.35
CA PRO A 156 -23.59 -10.95 3.40
C PRO A 156 -22.10 -11.15 3.20
N LYS A 157 -21.55 -12.22 3.76
CA LYS A 157 -20.17 -12.65 3.53
C LYS A 157 -20.14 -13.92 2.68
N ASP A 158 -19.13 -14.05 1.83
CA ASP A 158 -18.86 -15.31 1.12
C ASP A 158 -18.14 -16.33 2.03
N THR A 159 -17.81 -17.50 1.50
CA THR A 159 -17.11 -18.57 2.25
C THR A 159 -15.69 -18.20 2.65
N GLN A 160 -15.11 -17.17 2.03
CA GLN A 160 -13.78 -16.63 2.38
C GLN A 160 -13.89 -15.48 3.39
N GLY A 161 -15.10 -15.10 3.80
CA GLY A 161 -15.35 -14.03 4.75
C GLY A 161 -15.37 -12.63 4.13
N ASN A 162 -15.33 -12.49 2.81
CA ASN A 162 -15.40 -11.20 2.13
C ASN A 162 -16.84 -10.67 2.14
N TYR A 163 -17.03 -9.38 2.36
CA TYR A 163 -18.34 -8.74 2.22
C TYR A 163 -18.77 -8.72 0.75
N VAL A 164 -19.98 -9.20 0.46
CA VAL A 164 -20.51 -9.34 -0.90
C VAL A 164 -21.50 -8.23 -1.21
N ILE A 165 -21.16 -7.37 -2.17
CA ILE A 165 -21.98 -6.27 -2.65
C ILE A 165 -22.49 -6.62 -4.05
N SER A 166 -23.77 -6.98 -4.14
CA SER A 166 -24.43 -7.37 -5.39
C SER A 166 -24.78 -6.15 -6.24
N ARG A 167 -23.78 -5.61 -6.96
CA ARG A 167 -23.92 -4.40 -7.77
C ARG A 167 -23.00 -4.45 -9.00
N LYS A 168 -23.28 -3.62 -10.03
CA LYS A 168 -22.43 -3.53 -11.22
C LYS A 168 -21.01 -3.10 -10.81
N ASN A 169 -20.02 -3.86 -11.23
CA ASN A 169 -18.63 -3.70 -10.80
C ASN A 169 -17.75 -2.88 -11.79
N SER A 170 -18.28 -2.46 -12.94
CA SER A 170 -17.47 -1.85 -14.01
C SER A 170 -16.66 -0.62 -13.57
N LEU A 171 -17.15 0.13 -12.57
CA LEU A 171 -16.49 1.36 -12.07
C LEU A 171 -16.07 1.27 -10.60
N PHE A 172 -16.25 0.13 -9.95
CA PHE A 172 -15.91 0.01 -8.53
C PHE A 172 -14.41 0.13 -8.30
N HIS A 173 -13.58 -0.22 -9.28
CA HIS A 173 -12.13 -0.01 -9.20
C HIS A 173 -11.75 1.46 -8.95
N HIS A 174 -12.49 2.44 -9.49
CA HIS A 174 -12.27 3.86 -9.15
C HIS A 174 -12.71 4.21 -7.73
N VAL A 175 -13.78 3.58 -7.21
CA VAL A 175 -14.21 3.73 -5.81
C VAL A 175 -13.15 3.15 -4.87
N ALA A 176 -12.71 1.93 -5.13
CA ALA A 176 -11.65 1.27 -4.37
C ALA A 176 -10.37 2.11 -4.40
N ASP A 177 -9.99 2.61 -5.57
CA ASP A 177 -8.82 3.44 -5.70
C ASP A 177 -8.96 4.77 -4.96
N TYR A 178 -10.13 5.43 -5.00
CA TYR A 178 -10.41 6.59 -4.15
C TYR A 178 -10.32 6.27 -2.66
N LEU A 179 -10.85 5.14 -2.19
CA LEU A 179 -10.79 4.80 -0.77
C LEU A 179 -9.34 4.58 -0.31
N VAL A 180 -8.49 3.97 -1.15
CA VAL A 180 -7.05 3.77 -0.86
C VAL A 180 -6.26 5.08 -1.03
N ARG A 181 -6.42 5.76 -2.17
CA ARG A 181 -5.58 6.86 -2.66
C ARG A 181 -6.24 8.23 -2.62
N GLY A 182 -7.48 8.35 -2.19
CA GLY A 182 -8.24 9.59 -2.02
C GLY A 182 -8.40 10.46 -3.26
N GLY A 183 -7.94 10.03 -4.43
CA GLY A 183 -8.09 10.73 -5.70
C GLY A 183 -8.72 9.80 -6.72
N ILE A 184 -9.21 10.36 -7.83
CA ILE A 184 -9.74 9.57 -8.94
C ILE A 184 -8.57 9.32 -9.89
N LEU A 185 -8.19 8.06 -10.05
CA LEU A 185 -7.13 7.68 -10.98
C LEU A 185 -7.68 7.52 -12.40
N ASN A 186 -7.11 8.35 -13.29
CA ASN A 186 -6.76 8.18 -14.71
C ASN A 186 -7.78 7.53 -15.65
N ASP A 187 -7.75 7.98 -16.91
CA ASP A 187 -8.41 7.31 -18.03
C ASP A 187 -9.92 7.09 -17.88
N ILE A 188 -10.60 8.01 -17.20
CA ILE A 188 -12.06 8.01 -17.07
C ILE A 188 -12.70 8.90 -18.15
N THR A 189 -13.68 8.36 -18.86
CA THR A 189 -14.47 9.14 -19.84
C THR A 189 -15.54 9.99 -19.15
N SER A 190 -16.07 11.02 -19.81
CA SER A 190 -17.15 11.85 -19.26
C SER A 190 -18.42 11.04 -18.90
N SER A 191 -18.71 9.97 -19.65
CA SER A 191 -19.85 9.09 -19.35
C SER A 191 -19.61 8.23 -18.11
N GLU A 192 -18.40 7.68 -17.97
CA GLU A 192 -18.00 6.91 -16.79
C GLU A 192 -17.93 7.79 -15.55
N LEU A 193 -17.50 9.05 -15.68
CA LEU A 193 -17.48 10.01 -14.58
C LEU A 193 -18.89 10.27 -14.01
N GLN A 194 -19.89 10.44 -14.88
CA GLN A 194 -21.29 10.57 -14.47
C GLN A 194 -21.84 9.30 -13.81
N GLN A 195 -21.43 8.12 -14.29
CA GLN A 195 -21.80 6.85 -13.66
C GLN A 195 -21.12 6.67 -12.31
N LEU A 196 -19.83 7.00 -12.20
CA LEU A 196 -19.06 6.97 -10.95
C LEU A 196 -19.67 7.91 -9.91
N ARG A 197 -20.23 9.06 -10.31
CA ARG A 197 -20.95 9.95 -9.41
C ARG A 197 -22.15 9.26 -8.75
N LYS A 198 -22.87 8.41 -9.49
CA LYS A 198 -23.97 7.61 -8.95
C LYS A 198 -23.46 6.53 -8.00
N GLU A 199 -22.31 5.93 -8.28
CA GLU A 199 -21.62 5.00 -7.37
C GLU A 199 -21.22 5.70 -6.07
N ALA A 200 -20.56 6.85 -6.14
CA ALA A 200 -20.16 7.65 -4.98
C ALA A 200 -21.36 7.98 -4.08
N LYS A 201 -22.47 8.43 -4.68
CA LYS A 201 -23.72 8.69 -3.96
C LYS A 201 -24.30 7.45 -3.29
N TYR A 202 -24.29 6.30 -3.97
CA TYR A 202 -24.77 5.04 -3.39
C TYR A 202 -23.93 4.62 -2.17
N PHE A 203 -22.61 4.78 -2.24
CA PHE A 203 -21.70 4.44 -1.15
C PHE A 203 -21.59 5.53 -0.07
N GLY A 204 -22.31 6.65 -0.20
CA GLY A 204 -22.23 7.76 0.76
C GLY A 204 -20.85 8.45 0.77
N LEU A 205 -20.16 8.48 -0.37
CA LEU A 205 -18.84 9.09 -0.53
C LEU A 205 -19.00 10.54 -1.03
N GLN A 206 -19.32 11.45 -0.09
CA GLN A 206 -19.59 12.85 -0.37
C GLN A 206 -18.35 13.59 -0.89
N ILE A 207 -17.17 13.31 -0.33
CA ILE A 207 -15.92 13.93 -0.76
C ILE A 207 -15.57 13.44 -2.17
N LEU A 208 -15.75 12.15 -2.47
CA LEU A 208 -15.62 11.65 -3.84
C LEU A 208 -16.61 12.34 -4.80
N GLU A 209 -17.86 12.56 -4.40
CA GLU A 209 -18.81 13.30 -5.24
C GLU A 209 -18.30 14.72 -5.56
N GLN A 210 -17.72 15.41 -4.58
CA GLN A 210 -17.15 16.75 -4.79
C GLN A 210 -15.92 16.71 -5.70
N HIS A 211 -15.06 15.69 -5.58
CA HIS A 211 -13.94 15.47 -6.52
C HIS A 211 -14.46 15.31 -7.95
N ILE A 212 -15.52 14.50 -8.14
CA ILE A 212 -16.13 14.28 -9.44
C ILE A 212 -16.70 15.59 -10.00
N GLN A 213 -17.44 16.35 -9.20
CA GLN A 213 -18.01 17.64 -9.62
C GLN A 213 -16.91 18.64 -10.04
N SER A 214 -15.80 18.66 -9.32
CA SER A 214 -14.62 19.46 -9.67
C SER A 214 -14.04 19.06 -11.03
N VAL A 215 -13.89 17.76 -11.28
CA VAL A 215 -13.41 17.25 -12.57
C VAL A 215 -14.40 17.55 -13.70
N GLU A 216 -15.71 17.38 -13.47
CA GLU A 216 -16.78 17.74 -14.42
C GLU A 216 -16.69 19.23 -14.81
N CYS A 217 -16.48 20.10 -13.81
CA CYS A 217 -16.31 21.53 -14.02
C CYS A 217 -15.10 21.82 -14.93
N MET A 218 -13.94 21.22 -14.63
CA MET A 218 -12.74 21.37 -15.45
C MET A 218 -12.94 20.90 -16.89
N ILE A 219 -13.57 19.73 -17.09
CA ILE A 219 -13.84 19.20 -18.43
C ILE A 219 -14.72 20.19 -19.22
N ASN A 220 -15.73 20.78 -18.58
CA ASN A 220 -16.59 21.78 -19.22
C ASN A 220 -15.84 23.08 -19.56
N TYR A 221 -14.84 23.49 -18.77
CA TYR A 221 -13.97 24.63 -19.08
C TYR A 221 -13.04 24.41 -20.28
N ARG A 222 -12.70 23.16 -20.64
CA ARG A 222 -11.91 22.85 -21.86
C ARG A 222 -12.61 23.24 -23.18
N SER A 223 -13.89 23.61 -23.12
CA SER A 223 -14.62 24.20 -24.25
C SER A 223 -14.10 25.59 -24.63
N ILE A 224 -13.17 26.18 -23.85
CA ILE A 224 -12.51 27.46 -24.13
C ILE A 224 -11.20 27.19 -24.92
N PRO A 225 -10.98 27.86 -26.08
CA PRO A 225 -9.99 27.46 -27.08
C PRO A 225 -8.57 28.00 -26.81
N THR A 226 -7.97 27.72 -25.64
CA THR A 226 -6.55 27.98 -25.42
C THR A 226 -5.80 26.68 -25.11
N GLY A 227 -4.60 26.50 -25.68
CA GLY A 227 -3.77 25.29 -25.54
C GLY A 227 -3.18 25.05 -24.14
N ASP A 228 -3.74 25.73 -23.14
CA ASP A 228 -3.20 25.86 -21.79
C ASP A 228 -3.59 24.67 -20.90
N THR A 229 -2.68 24.26 -20.02
CA THR A 229 -2.88 23.13 -19.10
C THR A 229 -3.45 23.60 -17.75
N PHE A 230 -4.76 23.77 -17.60
CA PHE A 230 -5.36 24.06 -16.29
C PHE A 230 -5.12 22.96 -15.26
N ILE A 231 -4.69 23.35 -14.04
CA ILE A 231 -4.62 22.47 -12.87
C ILE A 231 -5.69 22.91 -11.87
N HIS A 232 -6.54 21.98 -11.45
CA HIS A 232 -7.54 22.21 -10.41
C HIS A 232 -7.15 21.47 -9.13
N PHE A 233 -7.10 22.19 -8.01
CA PHE A 233 -6.85 21.60 -6.70
C PHE A 233 -8.15 21.44 -5.93
N PHE A 234 -8.39 20.23 -5.45
CA PHE A 234 -9.41 19.93 -4.46
C PHE A 234 -8.77 19.85 -3.09
N TYR A 235 -9.25 20.69 -2.17
CA TYR A 235 -8.82 20.70 -0.77
C TYR A 235 -9.91 20.08 0.11
N SER A 236 -9.50 19.17 0.99
CA SER A 236 -10.35 18.64 2.06
C SER A 236 -9.78 19.10 3.39
N GLU A 237 -10.62 19.69 4.25
CA GLU A 237 -10.23 20.25 5.56
C GLU A 237 -9.47 19.23 6.43
N ASN A 238 -9.82 17.96 6.31
CA ASN A 238 -9.23 16.86 7.08
C ASN A 238 -8.46 15.86 6.20
N GLY A 239 -8.20 16.19 4.93
CA GLY A 239 -7.64 15.28 3.94
C GLY A 239 -6.47 15.86 3.14
N PRO A 240 -5.73 15.03 2.38
CA PRO A 240 -4.71 15.52 1.47
C PRO A 240 -5.33 16.34 0.34
N CYS A 241 -4.63 17.38 -0.11
CA CYS A 241 -5.02 18.11 -1.31
C CYS A 241 -4.77 17.24 -2.54
N VAL A 242 -5.73 17.21 -3.46
CA VAL A 242 -5.66 16.45 -4.71
C VAL A 242 -5.68 17.41 -5.89
N ALA A 243 -4.71 17.31 -6.77
CA ALA A 243 -4.64 18.10 -8.01
C ALA A 243 -5.10 17.27 -9.20
N TYR A 244 -5.79 17.91 -10.15
CA TYR A 244 -6.24 17.35 -11.43
C TYR A 244 -5.72 18.23 -12.57
N SER A 245 -5.46 17.67 -13.76
CA SER A 245 -5.03 18.41 -14.94
C SER A 245 -6.01 18.32 -16.11
N SER A 246 -6.08 19.39 -16.90
CA SER A 246 -6.86 19.45 -18.14
C SER A 246 -6.20 18.75 -19.33
N LYS A 247 -5.00 18.17 -19.20
CA LYS A 247 -4.44 17.27 -20.22
C LYS A 247 -4.54 15.81 -19.81
N LEU A 248 -4.50 15.55 -18.51
CA LEU A 248 -4.57 14.23 -17.91
C LEU A 248 -5.40 14.31 -16.64
N LEU A 249 -6.40 13.42 -16.47
CA LEU A 249 -7.13 13.28 -15.20
C LEU A 249 -6.26 12.57 -14.14
N VAL A 250 -5.04 13.11 -13.93
CA VAL A 250 -4.05 12.58 -13.00
C VAL A 250 -4.26 13.23 -11.65
N GLY A 251 -4.68 12.41 -10.69
CA GLY A 251 -4.78 12.79 -9.28
C GLY A 251 -3.41 12.77 -8.60
N HIS A 252 -2.81 13.94 -8.37
CA HIS A 252 -1.61 14.05 -7.53
C HIS A 252 -1.96 14.45 -6.10
N ARG A 253 -1.45 13.70 -5.11
CA ARG A 253 -1.59 14.02 -3.68
C ARG A 253 -0.43 14.89 -3.20
N ALA A 254 -0.74 16.03 -2.59
CA ALA A 254 0.25 16.85 -1.90
C ALA A 254 -0.30 17.31 -0.53
N ARG A 255 0.58 17.36 0.47
CA ARG A 255 0.31 18.06 1.74
C ARG A 255 0.77 19.49 1.58
N LEU A 256 -0.11 20.32 1.04
CA LEU A 256 0.13 21.77 0.89
C LEU A 256 -0.77 22.48 1.90
N SER A 257 -0.24 23.52 2.57
CA SER A 257 -1.09 24.40 3.36
C SER A 257 -1.94 25.26 2.43
N ILE A 258 -3.10 25.74 2.92
CA ILE A 258 -3.96 26.68 2.19
C ILE A 258 -3.16 27.91 1.76
N GLU A 259 -2.29 28.41 2.64
CA GLU A 259 -1.40 29.55 2.37
C GLU A 259 -0.42 29.28 1.24
N THR A 260 0.13 28.05 1.14
CA THR A 260 1.00 27.64 0.03
C THR A 260 0.24 27.58 -1.29
N LEU A 261 -1.01 27.09 -1.27
CA LEU A 261 -1.88 27.07 -2.46
C LEU A 261 -2.25 28.50 -2.90
N TRP A 262 -2.55 29.39 -1.95
CA TRP A 262 -2.94 30.79 -2.22
C TRP A 262 -1.82 31.64 -2.82
N LYS A 263 -0.56 31.29 -2.55
CA LYS A 263 0.62 32.02 -3.07
C LYS A 263 1.01 31.62 -4.50
N GLY A 264 0.34 30.63 -5.10
CA GLY A 264 0.86 29.98 -6.30
C GLY A 264 1.81 28.85 -5.92
N TYR A 265 1.52 27.63 -6.38
CA TYR A 265 2.43 26.50 -6.27
C TYR A 265 2.81 26.08 -7.70
N GLU A 266 4.07 26.25 -8.07
CA GLU A 266 4.58 25.79 -9.35
C GLU A 266 4.67 24.26 -9.34
N ILE A 267 3.92 23.60 -10.22
CA ILE A 267 4.14 22.21 -10.59
C ILE A 267 4.62 22.19 -12.04
N GLY A 268 5.94 22.29 -12.23
CA GLY A 268 6.56 22.35 -13.55
C GLY A 268 6.50 23.74 -14.20
N ASN A 269 6.65 23.80 -15.53
CA ASN A 269 6.92 25.05 -16.27
C ASN A 269 5.68 25.83 -16.73
N GLU A 270 4.46 25.34 -16.51
CA GLU A 270 3.25 26.08 -16.88
C GLU A 270 2.07 25.85 -15.92
N VAL A 271 1.41 26.96 -15.60
CA VAL A 271 -0.04 27.16 -15.37
C VAL A 271 -0.54 27.53 -13.96
N TYR A 272 -1.51 28.45 -14.03
CA TYR A 272 -2.30 29.15 -13.04
C TYR A 272 -3.38 28.28 -12.35
N ILE A 273 -3.55 28.55 -11.06
CA ILE A 273 -4.47 27.87 -10.14
C ILE A 273 -5.89 28.42 -10.34
N CYS A 274 -6.83 27.57 -10.76
CA CYS A 274 -8.25 27.89 -10.66
C CYS A 274 -8.84 27.13 -9.47
N TRP A 275 -9.42 27.88 -8.52
CA TRP A 275 -9.99 27.39 -7.27
C TRP A 275 -11.51 27.52 -7.29
N ARG A 276 -12.23 26.46 -6.86
CA ARG A 276 -13.55 26.62 -6.22
C ARG A 276 -14.03 25.37 -5.47
N SER A 277 -14.28 25.52 -4.16
CA SER A 277 -15.55 25.14 -3.49
C SER A 277 -15.41 25.37 -1.97
N GLY A 278 -16.24 26.12 -1.24
CA GLY A 278 -17.48 26.89 -1.46
C GLY A 278 -17.72 27.81 -0.23
N PRO A 279 -18.94 28.34 0.07
CA PRO A 279 -20.08 28.66 -0.81
C PRO A 279 -19.75 29.71 -1.88
#